data_AF-A0A6C0F4M2-F1
#
_entry.id   AF-A0A6C0F4M2-F1
#
_cell.length_a   1.000
_cell.length_b   1.000
_cell.length_c   1.000
_cell.angle_alpha   90.00
_cell.angle_beta   90.00
_cell.angle_gamma   90.00
#
_symmetry.space_group_name_H-M   'P 1'
#
loop_
_entity.id
_entity.type
_entity.pdbx_description
1 polymer ?
#
loop_
_entity_poly.entity_id
_entity_poly.type
_entity_poly.pdbx_seq_one_letter_code
_entity_poly.pdbx_strand_id
1 'polypeptide(L)'
;MNLIINDNNFSINNVILKKSKRSTKIIYNFKTVKIIGITFTLKSFECNYNGNFSFITLKDKKQLDNLKEIDKFLKENIPNYETFIKKGIIKIKGNIKKNNENHIDININSLKNINDNNRVQIFII
;
A
#
# COMPACT_ATOMS: atom_id res chain seq x y z
N MET A 1 4.97 -13.64 12.16
CA MET A 1 6.24 -13.13 11.60
C MET A 1 5.90 -12.14 10.50
N ASN A 2 6.33 -10.89 10.64
CA ASN A 2 6.07 -9.86 9.63
C ASN A 2 7.27 -9.77 8.70
N LEU A 3 7.06 -9.92 7.39
CA LEU A 3 8.09 -9.67 6.38
C LEU A 3 7.91 -8.25 5.87
N ILE A 4 8.90 -7.41 6.14
CA ILE A 4 8.92 -6.00 5.75
C ILE A 4 9.94 -5.85 4.62
N ILE A 5 9.53 -5.21 3.52
CA ILE A 5 10.44 -4.95 2.41
C ILE A 5 11.32 -3.76 2.80
N ASN A 6 12.63 -3.94 2.72
CA ASN A 6 13.55 -2.82 2.86
C ASN A 6 13.35 -1.86 1.67
N ASP A 7 13.06 -0.60 1.95
CA ASP A 7 12.83 0.45 0.94
C ASP A 7 13.95 0.56 -0.11
N ASN A 8 15.19 0.20 0.26
CA ASN A 8 16.35 0.21 -0.64
C ASN A 8 16.33 -0.93 -1.67
N ASN A 9 15.60 -2.02 -1.38
CA ASN A 9 15.55 -3.22 -2.20
C ASN A 9 14.18 -3.41 -2.86
N PHE A 10 13.27 -2.45 -2.70
CA PHE A 10 12.02 -2.46 -3.43
C PHE A 10 12.29 -2.36 -4.94
N SER A 11 11.49 -3.08 -5.71
CA SER A 11 11.54 -3.07 -7.17
C SER A 11 10.15 -3.40 -7.68
N ILE A 12 9.63 -2.55 -8.57
CA ILE A 12 8.31 -2.76 -9.16
C ILE A 12 8.22 -4.03 -9.99
N ASN A 13 9.34 -4.48 -10.56
CA ASN A 13 9.41 -5.69 -11.38
C ASN A 13 9.09 -6.97 -10.60
N ASN A 14 9.17 -6.90 -9.26
CA ASN A 14 8.79 -8.01 -8.38
C ASN A 14 7.30 -8.01 -8.03
N VAL A 15 6.52 -7.01 -8.47
CA VAL A 15 5.09 -6.91 -8.20
C VAL A 15 4.31 -7.70 -9.25
N ILE A 16 3.50 -8.64 -8.78
CA ILE A 16 2.67 -9.51 -9.61
C ILE A 16 1.20 -9.30 -9.25
N LEU A 17 0.35 -9.19 -10.27
CA LEU A 17 -1.10 -9.10 -10.12
C LEU A 17 -1.74 -10.46 -10.38
N LYS A 18 -2.40 -11.02 -9.36
CA LYS A 18 -3.13 -12.28 -9.47
C LYS A 18 -4.63 -12.02 -9.39
N LYS A 19 -5.32 -12.16 -10.51
CA LYS A 19 -6.78 -12.00 -10.58
C LYS A 19 -7.46 -13.18 -9.87
N SER A 20 -8.40 -12.87 -8.97
CA SER A 20 -9.28 -13.83 -8.31
C SER A 20 -10.74 -13.44 -8.57
N LYS A 21 -11.68 -14.38 -8.33
CA LYS A 21 -13.12 -14.18 -8.62
C LYS A 21 -13.73 -12.88 -8.07
N ARG A 22 -13.23 -12.39 -6.91
CA ARG A 22 -13.78 -11.22 -6.19
C ARG A 22 -12.79 -10.06 -5.99
N SER A 23 -11.52 -10.22 -6.40
CA SER A 23 -10.48 -9.22 -6.13
C SER A 23 -9.23 -9.51 -6.96
N THR A 24 -8.41 -8.50 -7.22
CA THR A 24 -7.04 -8.70 -7.72
C THR A 24 -6.08 -8.68 -6.55
N LYS A 25 -5.36 -9.77 -6.31
CA LYS A 25 -4.32 -9.83 -5.28
C LYS A 25 -3.03 -9.21 -5.81
N ILE A 26 -2.39 -8.41 -4.97
CA ILE A 26 -1.03 -7.92 -5.21
C ILE A 26 -0.10 -8.94 -4.54
N ILE A 27 0.92 -9.39 -5.25
CA ILE A 27 1.90 -10.36 -4.75
C ILE A 27 3.27 -9.73 -4.95
N TYR A 28 4.10 -9.75 -3.91
CA TYR A 28 5.50 -9.40 -4.04
C TYR A 28 6.35 -10.66 -4.16
N ASN A 29 7.12 -10.77 -5.23
CA ASN A 29 8.02 -11.88 -5.50
C ASN A 29 9.42 -11.59 -4.95
N PHE A 30 9.73 -12.14 -3.78
CA PHE A 30 11.05 -12.04 -3.18
C PHE A 30 11.86 -13.31 -3.52
N LYS A 31 12.31 -13.40 -4.77
CA LYS A 31 13.06 -14.54 -5.32
C LYS A 31 12.32 -15.88 -5.15
N THR A 32 12.68 -16.66 -4.13
CA THR A 32 12.11 -17.98 -3.86
C THR A 32 10.83 -17.91 -3.01
N VAL A 33 10.47 -16.74 -2.47
CA VAL A 33 9.30 -16.54 -1.61
C VAL A 33 8.34 -15.55 -2.24
N LYS A 34 7.06 -15.93 -2.35
CA LYS A 34 5.97 -15.03 -2.78
C LYS A 34 5.14 -14.63 -1.58
N ILE A 35 4.95 -13.32 -1.42
CA ILE A 35 4.23 -12.73 -0.28
C ILE A 35 2.96 -12.08 -0.81
N ILE A 36 1.84 -12.24 -0.11
CA ILE A 36 0.63 -11.50 -0.44
C ILE A 36 0.77 -10.07 0.07
N GLY A 37 0.64 -9.14 -0.86
CA GLY A 37 0.81 -7.72 -0.65
C GLY A 37 2.27 -7.28 -0.68
N ILE A 38 2.44 -5.96 -0.58
CA ILE A 38 3.73 -5.28 -0.47
C ILE A 38 3.73 -4.59 0.89
N THR A 39 4.65 -4.99 1.77
CA THR A 39 4.73 -4.44 3.14
C THR A 39 5.81 -3.37 3.23
N PHE A 40 5.44 -2.19 3.73
CA PHE A 40 6.35 -1.08 3.99
C PHE A 40 6.26 -0.64 5.46
N THR A 41 7.39 -0.26 6.04
CA THR A 41 7.43 0.49 7.29
C THR A 41 7.46 1.97 6.97
N LEU A 42 6.36 2.68 7.17
CA LEU A 42 6.32 4.13 7.00
C LEU A 42 6.95 4.79 8.21
N LYS A 43 7.88 5.71 7.96
CA LYS A 43 8.55 6.52 8.99
C LYS A 43 8.23 7.98 8.74
N SER A 44 8.31 8.81 9.77
CA SER A 44 8.19 10.27 9.64
C SER A 44 6.94 10.69 8.85
N PHE A 45 5.76 10.52 9.44
CA PHE A 45 4.49 10.83 8.81
C PHE A 45 3.62 11.73 9.69
N GLU A 46 2.66 12.40 9.07
CA GLU A 46 1.51 12.99 9.75
C GLU A 46 0.29 12.11 9.54
N CYS A 47 -0.52 11.92 10.57
CA CYS A 47 -1.72 11.10 10.51
C CYS A 47 -2.92 11.88 11.01
N ASN A 48 -3.95 11.95 10.16
CA ASN A 48 -5.28 12.40 10.53
C ASN A 48 -6.23 11.20 10.61
N TYR A 49 -7.04 11.16 11.65
CA TYR A 49 -7.98 10.07 11.90
C TYR A 49 -9.40 10.47 11.53
N ASN A 50 -10.12 9.56 10.88
CA ASN A 50 -11.57 9.68 10.70
C ASN A 50 -12.24 8.30 10.71
N GLY A 51 -12.81 7.94 11.86
CA GLY A 51 -13.55 6.68 12.04
C GLY A 51 -12.68 5.47 11.73
N ASN A 52 -13.04 4.64 10.77
CA ASN A 52 -12.29 3.40 10.50
C ASN A 52 -11.03 3.59 9.63
N PHE A 53 -10.60 4.84 9.40
CA PHE A 53 -9.52 5.16 8.47
C PHE A 53 -8.50 6.14 9.06
N SER A 54 -7.24 5.86 8.77
CA SER A 54 -6.10 6.77 8.96
C SER A 54 -5.70 7.37 7.61
N PHE A 55 -5.47 8.68 7.60
CA PHE A 55 -5.03 9.46 6.44
C PHE A 55 -3.61 9.92 6.69
N ILE A 56 -2.68 9.43 5.87
CA ILE A 56 -1.25 9.52 6.12
C ILE A 56 -0.60 10.42 5.09
N THR A 57 0.11 11.43 5.57
CA THR A 57 0.99 12.27 4.76
C THR A 57 2.43 11.89 5.08
N LEU A 58 3.16 11.38 4.09
CA LEU A 58 4.55 10.99 4.24
C LEU A 58 5.49 12.19 4.11
N LYS A 59 6.47 12.29 5.01
CA LYS A 59 7.55 13.27 4.90
C LYS A 59 8.79 12.70 4.20
N ASP A 60 8.96 11.39 4.23
CA ASP A 60 10.02 10.70 3.50
C ASP A 60 9.71 10.65 2.00
N LYS A 61 10.52 11.36 1.21
CA LYS A 61 10.37 11.45 -0.25
C LYS A 61 10.60 10.10 -0.94
N LYS A 62 11.56 9.30 -0.47
CA LYS A 62 11.86 8.00 -1.09
C LYS A 62 10.71 7.02 -0.89
N GLN A 63 10.15 6.98 0.31
CA GLN A 63 8.96 6.15 0.58
C GLN A 63 7.78 6.58 -0.28
N LEU A 64 7.56 7.89 -0.40
CA LEU A 64 6.52 8.42 -1.28
C LEU A 64 6.75 8.04 -2.76
N ASP A 65 7.99 8.09 -3.24
CA ASP A 65 8.31 7.74 -4.62
C ASP A 65 8.12 6.24 -4.89
N ASN A 66 8.52 5.36 -3.97
CA ASN A 66 8.21 3.92 -4.04
C ASN A 66 6.70 3.65 -4.13
N LEU A 67 5.90 4.34 -3.32
CA LEU A 67 4.44 4.20 -3.35
C LEU A 67 3.82 4.75 -4.63
N LYS A 68 4.35 5.85 -5.18
CA LYS A 68 3.93 6.38 -6.49
C LYS A 68 4.26 5.42 -7.63
N GLU A 69 5.38 4.72 -7.55
CA GLU A 69 5.75 3.70 -8.55
C GLU A 69 4.72 2.56 -8.56
N ILE A 70 4.27 2.13 -7.37
CA ILE A 70 3.18 1.15 -7.23
C ILE A 70 1.86 1.70 -7.78
N ASP A 71 1.49 2.93 -7.42
CA ASP A 71 0.26 3.57 -7.90
C ASP A 71 0.24 3.68 -9.44
N LYS A 72 1.38 4.08 -10.04
CA LYS A 72 1.57 4.14 -11.48
C LYS A 72 1.42 2.77 -12.13
N PHE A 73 2.12 1.75 -11.62
CA PHE A 73 2.03 0.38 -12.12
C PHE A 73 0.58 -0.14 -12.08
N LEU A 74 -0.14 0.10 -10.98
CA LEU A 74 -1.55 -0.31 -10.86
C LEU A 74 -2.44 0.43 -11.85
N LYS A 75 -2.22 1.73 -12.06
CA LYS A 75 -2.96 2.53 -13.04
C LYS A 75 -2.78 2.02 -14.47
N GLU A 76 -1.58 1.57 -14.81
CA GLU A 76 -1.25 1.04 -16.14
C GLU A 76 -1.82 -0.38 -16.37
N ASN A 77 -1.98 -1.18 -15.31
CA ASN A 77 -2.32 -2.60 -15.43
C ASN A 77 -3.76 -2.95 -14.98
N ILE A 78 -4.49 -2.03 -14.34
CA ILE A 78 -5.84 -2.28 -13.82
C ILE A 78 -6.86 -1.33 -14.46
N PRO A 79 -7.89 -1.84 -15.14
CA PRO A 79 -8.95 -0.99 -15.70
C PRO A 79 -9.74 -0.29 -14.59
N ASN A 80 -10.22 0.93 -14.85
CA ASN A 80 -11.00 1.74 -13.90
C ASN A 80 -10.32 1.86 -12.52
N TYR A 81 -9.00 1.98 -12.50
CA TYR A 81 -8.22 2.12 -11.27
C TYR A 81 -8.39 3.51 -10.65
N GLU A 82 -8.66 3.53 -9.34
CA GLU A 82 -8.63 4.75 -8.54
C GLU A 82 -7.34 4.81 -7.72
N THR A 83 -6.56 5.88 -7.93
CA THR A 83 -5.30 6.13 -7.19
C THR A 83 -5.52 6.10 -5.69
N PHE A 84 -4.61 5.43 -4.97
CA PHE A 84 -4.62 5.43 -3.50
C PHE A 84 -3.83 6.59 -2.90
N ILE A 85 -3.14 7.39 -3.73
CA ILE A 85 -2.36 8.57 -3.31
C ILE A 85 -3.05 9.82 -3.83
N LYS A 86 -3.78 10.53 -2.95
CA LYS A 86 -4.49 11.77 -3.32
C LYS A 86 -3.84 12.96 -2.66
N LYS A 87 -3.26 13.88 -3.45
CA LYS A 87 -2.54 15.06 -2.94
C LYS A 87 -1.44 14.69 -1.93
N GLY A 88 -0.74 13.57 -2.16
CA GLY A 88 0.29 13.05 -1.25
C GLY A 88 -0.23 12.33 0.00
N ILE A 89 -1.56 12.18 0.14
CA ILE A 89 -2.21 11.52 1.27
C ILE A 89 -2.60 10.09 0.88
N ILE A 90 -2.24 9.14 1.73
CA ILE A 90 -2.60 7.72 1.61
C ILE A 90 -3.70 7.40 2.61
N LYS A 91 -4.77 6.75 2.15
CA LYS A 91 -5.86 6.29 3.01
C LYS A 91 -5.62 4.83 3.41
N ILE A 92 -5.54 4.57 4.71
CA ILE A 92 -5.30 3.24 5.28
C ILE A 92 -6.49 2.82 6.13
N LYS A 93 -6.89 1.55 6.01
CA LYS A 93 -7.94 0.99 6.87
C LYS A 93 -7.32 0.56 8.20
N GLY A 94 -7.90 1.05 9.29
CA GLY A 94 -7.39 0.83 10.64
C GLY A 94 -7.17 2.15 11.38
N ASN A 95 -7.02 2.05 12.69
CA ASN A 95 -6.72 3.18 13.56
C ASN A 95 -5.28 3.03 14.04
N ILE A 96 -4.40 3.93 13.59
CA ILE A 96 -3.07 4.07 14.18
C ILE A 96 -3.30 4.59 15.59
N LYS A 97 -3.20 3.70 16.59
CA LYS A 97 -3.31 4.11 17.99
C LYS A 97 -2.31 5.23 18.21
N LYS A 98 -2.74 6.30 18.86
CA LYS A 98 -1.93 7.50 19.20
C LYS A 98 -0.68 7.19 20.06
N ASN A 99 -0.40 5.93 20.33
CA ASN A 99 0.77 5.50 21.10
C ASN A 99 1.99 5.69 20.21
N ASN A 100 2.69 6.81 20.38
CA ASN A 100 4.14 7.07 20.23
C ASN A 100 5.02 6.16 19.36
N GLU A 101 4.51 5.55 18.30
CA GLU A 101 5.28 4.75 17.38
C GLU A 101 5.79 5.68 16.28
N ASN A 102 7.11 5.87 16.23
CA ASN A 102 7.80 6.65 15.20
C ASN A 102 7.69 6.01 13.80
N HIS A 103 7.00 4.88 13.70
CA HIS A 103 6.83 4.10 12.49
C HIS A 103 5.48 3.37 12.51
N ILE A 104 5.01 2.97 11.33
CA ILE A 104 3.85 2.08 11.17
C ILE A 104 4.14 1.09 10.05
N ASP A 105 3.73 -0.15 10.22
CA ASP A 105 3.82 -1.14 9.17
C ASP A 105 2.50 -1.20 8.40
N ILE A 106 2.59 -1.11 7.08
CA ILE A 106 1.44 -1.14 6.19
C ILE A 106 1.59 -2.27 5.17
N ASN A 107 0.48 -2.88 4.77
CA ASN A 107 0.43 -3.88 3.71
C ASN A 107 -0.52 -3.43 2.59
N ILE A 108 0.03 -3.23 1.40
CA ILE A 108 -0.72 -2.95 0.17
C ILE A 108 -1.15 -4.30 -0.42
N ASN A 109 -2.36 -4.75 -0.11
CA ASN A 109 -2.70 -6.17 -0.20
C ASN A 109 -3.36 -6.58 -1.52
N SER A 110 -4.38 -5.82 -1.93
CA SER A 110 -5.28 -6.22 -3.01
C SER A 110 -6.08 -5.05 -3.55
N LEU A 111 -6.69 -5.24 -4.70
CA LEU A 111 -7.69 -4.34 -5.27
C LEU A 111 -9.08 -4.98 -5.18
N LYS A 112 -10.06 -4.20 -4.75
CA LYS A 112 -11.49 -4.55 -4.77
C LYS A 112 -12.22 -3.63 -5.73
N ASN A 113 -13.16 -4.20 -6.50
CA ASN A 113 -14.09 -3.41 -7.27
C ASN A 113 -15.19 -2.88 -6.33
N ILE A 114 -15.37 -1.56 -6.32
CA ILE A 114 -16.40 -0.85 -5.56
C ILE A 114 -16.96 0.22 -6.50
N ASN A 115 -18.25 0.12 -6.83
CA ASN A 115 -18.94 1.04 -7.73
C ASN A 115 -18.15 1.24 -9.05
N ASP A 116 -17.87 0.12 -9.72
CA ASP A 116 -17.12 0.03 -10.99
C ASP A 116 -15.65 0.50 -10.97
N ASN A 117 -15.17 0.95 -9.80
CA ASN A 117 -13.79 1.40 -9.62
C ASN A 117 -12.97 0.36 -8.85
N ASN A 118 -11.77 0.06 -9.35
CA ASN A 118 -10.81 -0.79 -8.65
C ASN A 118 -10.02 0.04 -7.63
N ARG A 119 -10.24 -0.26 -6.34
CA ARG A 119 -9.62 0.44 -5.22
C ARG A 119 -8.66 -0.44 -4.47
N VAL A 120 -7.47 0.08 -4.18
CA VAL A 120 -6.48 -0.58 -3.34
C VAL A 120 -6.99 -0.72 -1.91
N GLN A 121 -6.67 -1.85 -1.29
CA GLN A 121 -6.89 -2.13 0.12
C GLN A 121 -5.53 -2.13 0.82
N ILE A 122 -5.34 -1.13 1.70
CA ILE A 122 -4.14 -0.96 2.51
C ILE A 122 -4.53 -1.18 3.97
N PHE A 123 -3.79 -2.02 4.67
CA PHE A 123 -4.00 -2.37 6.07
C PHE A 123 -2.78 -2.01 6.90
N ILE A 124 -3.01 -1.72 8.17
CA ILE A 124 -1.98 -1.73 9.20
C ILE A 124 -1.76 -3.20 9.63
N ILE A 125 -0.52 -3.60 9.88
CA ILE A 125 -0.11 -4.96 10.28
C ILE A 125 0.64 -4.96 11.61
#